data_AF-A0A4Y2NMA0-F1
#
_entry.id   AF-A0A4Y2NMA0-F1
#
_cell.length_a   1.000
_cell.length_b   1.000
_cell.length_c   1.000
_cell.angle_alpha   90.00
_cell.angle_beta   90.00
_cell.angle_gamma   90.00
#
_symmetry.space_group_name_H-M   'P 1'
#
loop_
_entity.id
_entity.type
_entity.pdbx_description
1 polymer ?
#
loop_
_entity_poly.entity_id
_entity_poly.type
_entity_poly.pdbx_seq_one_letter_code
_entity_poly.pdbx_strand_id
1 'polypeptide(L)'
;MIHWNTVTLSPPTLLRRFLNQEIWSKVQSGGTEAEWNFDKFLCHTQAVELCVKLVTQASQKGVGSNSRDDFIRTILFSRSPMPSFSSKSYFKVPKETEGK
;
A
#
# COMPACT_ATOMS: atom_id res chain seq x y z
N MET A 1 -11.97 11.33 -15.37
CA MET A 1 -12.21 11.74 -13.97
C MET A 1 -12.92 10.58 -13.28
N ILE A 2 -12.41 10.06 -12.16
CA ILE A 2 -13.07 8.95 -11.46
C ILE A 2 -14.30 9.51 -10.75
N HIS A 3 -15.48 9.01 -11.08
CA HIS A 3 -16.72 9.36 -10.38
C HIS A 3 -16.81 8.55 -9.09
N TRP A 4 -16.27 9.11 -8.01
CA TRP A 4 -16.22 8.45 -6.70
C TRP A 4 -17.59 8.03 -6.16
N ASN A 5 -18.66 8.72 -6.56
CA ASN A 5 -20.04 8.42 -6.13
C ASN A 5 -20.66 7.20 -6.82
N THR A 6 -20.08 6.73 -7.93
CA THR A 6 -20.61 5.58 -8.68
C THR A 6 -19.73 4.34 -8.52
N VAL A 7 -18.61 4.45 -7.79
CA VAL A 7 -17.70 3.34 -7.54
C VAL A 7 -18.17 2.59 -6.30
N THR A 8 -18.45 1.29 -6.46
CA THR A 8 -18.68 0.39 -5.32
C THR A 8 -17.40 0.29 -4.50
N LEU A 9 -17.34 1.04 -3.40
CA LEU A 9 -16.23 1.00 -2.46
C LEU A 9 -16.36 -0.25 -1.60
N SER A 10 -15.45 -1.20 -1.79
CA SER A 10 -15.27 -2.27 -0.81
C SER A 10 -14.74 -1.70 0.49
N PRO A 11 -15.22 -2.17 1.65
CA PRO A 11 -14.67 -1.75 2.94
C PRO A 11 -13.14 -1.97 2.94
N PRO A 12 -12.37 -1.07 3.57
CA PRO A 12 -10.95 -1.30 3.79
C PRO A 12 -10.75 -2.69 4.41
N THR A 13 -9.74 -3.43 3.95
CA THR A 13 -9.51 -4.82 4.40
C THR A 13 -9.42 -4.93 5.93
N LEU A 14 -8.91 -3.87 6.58
CA LEU A 14 -8.85 -3.73 8.03
C LEU A 14 -10.22 -3.79 8.73
N LEU A 15 -11.25 -3.21 8.10
CA LEU A 15 -12.60 -3.09 8.63
C LEU A 15 -13.54 -4.18 8.10
N ARG A 16 -13.12 -4.99 7.13
CA ARG A 16 -13.94 -6.02 6.48
C ARG A 16 -14.56 -7.02 7.47
N ARG A 17 -13.89 -7.26 8.60
CA ARG A 17 -14.33 -8.21 9.63
C ARG A 17 -15.33 -7.62 10.63
N PHE A 18 -15.59 -6.32 10.58
CA PHE A 18 -16.49 -5.62 11.50
C PHE A 18 -17.74 -5.16 10.77
N LEU A 19 -18.90 -5.29 11.44
CA LEU A 19 -20.14 -4.68 10.99
C LEU A 19 -20.14 -3.19 11.30
N ASN A 20 -20.84 -2.41 10.48
CA ASN A 20 -20.98 -0.96 10.70
C ASN A 20 -21.54 -0.63 12.09
N GLN A 21 -22.39 -1.49 12.66
CA GLN A 21 -22.93 -1.28 14.01
C GLN A 21 -21.88 -1.47 15.12
N GLU A 22 -20.98 -2.44 14.96
CA GLU A 22 -19.85 -2.65 15.89
C GLU A 22 -18.86 -1.49 15.80
N ILE A 23 -18.63 -0.98 14.59
CA ILE A 23 -17.80 0.19 14.38
C ILE A 23 -18.41 1.41 15.09
N TRP A 24 -19.71 1.63 14.89
CA TRP A 24 -20.43 2.75 15.48
C TRP A 24 -20.42 2.70 17.01
N SER A 25 -20.71 1.54 17.60
CA SER A 25 -20.73 1.38 19.06
C SER A 25 -19.36 1.64 19.69
N LYS A 26 -18.28 1.16 19.06
CA LYS A 26 -16.89 1.40 19.48
C LYS A 26 -16.47 2.86 19.41
N VAL A 27 -16.83 3.55 18.32
CA VAL A 27 -16.55 4.99 18.17
C VAL A 27 -17.28 5.78 19.25
N GLN A 28 -18.53 5.41 19.54
CA GLN A 28 -19.36 6.11 20.52
C GLN A 28 -18.96 5.82 21.97
N SER A 29 -18.40 4.63 22.26
CA SER A 29 -17.86 4.30 23.58
C SER A 29 -16.48 4.89 23.86
N GLY A 30 -15.84 5.55 22.88
CA GLY A 30 -14.47 6.04 23.00
C GLY A 30 -13.44 4.91 23.07
N GLY A 31 -13.73 3.75 22.46
CA GLY A 31 -12.88 2.56 22.50
C GLY A 31 -11.47 2.81 21.99
N THR A 32 -10.47 2.26 22.67
CA THR A 32 -9.05 2.39 22.30
C THR A 32 -8.67 1.37 21.23
N GLU A 33 -7.62 1.66 20.45
CA GLU A 33 -7.10 0.78 19.39
C GLU A 33 -6.90 -0.68 19.85
N ALA A 34 -6.37 -0.86 21.06
CA ALA A 34 -6.12 -2.17 21.64
C ALA A 34 -7.39 -3.04 21.74
N GLU A 35 -8.54 -2.40 21.93
CA GLU A 35 -9.83 -3.06 22.07
C GLU A 35 -10.38 -3.56 20.72
N TRP A 36 -9.86 -3.07 19.60
CA TRP A 36 -10.26 -3.49 18.25
C TRP A 36 -9.50 -4.74 17.77
N ASN A 37 -8.44 -5.14 18.48
CA ASN A 37 -7.60 -6.29 18.14
C ASN A 37 -7.14 -6.30 16.67
N PHE A 38 -6.92 -5.13 16.05
CA PHE A 38 -6.56 -5.04 14.63
C PHE A 38 -5.36 -5.94 14.31
N ASP A 39 -5.40 -6.59 13.15
CA ASP A 39 -4.22 -7.31 12.69
C ASP A 39 -3.07 -6.32 12.56
N LYS A 40 -1.89 -6.68 13.08
CA LYS A 40 -0.71 -5.82 12.99
C LYS A 40 -0.31 -5.68 11.53
N PHE A 41 -0.72 -4.60 10.89
CA PHE A 41 -0.25 -4.24 9.57
C PHE A 41 1.18 -3.71 9.68
N LEU A 42 2.10 -4.35 8.98
CA LEU A 42 3.47 -3.87 8.87
C LEU A 42 3.51 -2.65 7.94
N CYS A 43 3.18 -1.49 8.51
CA CYS A 43 3.15 -0.18 7.84
C CYS A 43 4.55 0.31 7.41
N HIS A 44 5.61 -0.17 8.06
CA HIS A 44 7.00 0.17 7.75
C HIS A 44 7.74 -0.93 6.98
N THR A 45 7.02 -1.64 6.11
CA THR A 45 7.67 -2.54 5.16
C THR A 45 8.05 -1.80 3.89
N GLN A 46 9.14 -2.24 3.27
CA GLN A 46 9.56 -1.71 1.98
C GLN A 46 8.47 -1.85 0.91
N ALA A 47 7.65 -2.90 0.97
CA ALA A 47 6.53 -3.09 0.04
C ALA A 47 5.49 -1.96 0.14
N VAL A 48 5.10 -1.57 1.36
CA VAL A 48 4.14 -0.48 1.59
C VAL A 48 4.73 0.86 1.13
N GLU A 49 5.97 1.17 1.51
CA GLU A 49 6.67 2.39 1.08
C GLU A 49 6.76 2.50 -0.46
N LEU A 50 7.07 1.39 -1.13
CA LEU A 50 7.15 1.33 -2.58
C LEU A 50 5.78 1.53 -3.24
N CYS A 51 4.73 0.92 -2.72
CA CYS A 51 3.36 1.11 -3.23
C CYS A 51 2.95 2.58 -3.16
N VAL A 52 3.14 3.24 -2.01
CA VAL A 52 2.81 4.67 -1.84
C VAL A 52 3.59 5.54 -2.84
N LYS A 53 4.88 5.25 -3.03
CA LYS A 53 5.73 5.95 -4.01
C LYS A 53 5.23 5.77 -5.44
N LEU A 54 4.87 4.55 -5.84
CA LEU A 54 4.38 4.26 -7.19
C LEU A 54 3.03 4.92 -7.47
N VAL A 55 2.10 4.88 -6.52
CA VAL A 55 0.79 5.54 -6.65
C VAL A 55 0.98 7.05 -6.82
N THR A 56 1.89 7.64 -6.05
CA THR A 56 2.23 9.07 -6.16
C THR A 56 2.82 9.43 -7.52
N GLN A 57 3.80 8.64 -7.99
CA GLN A 57 4.42 8.85 -9.31
C GLN A 57 3.42 8.65 -10.45
N ALA A 58 2.56 7.65 -10.36
CA ALA A 58 1.50 7.40 -11.33
C ALA A 58 0.53 8.59 -11.39
N SER A 59 0.14 9.13 -10.24
CA SER A 59 -0.74 10.30 -10.17
C SER A 59 -0.12 11.55 -10.81
N GLN A 60 1.20 11.70 -10.76
CA GLN A 60 1.91 12.81 -11.38
C GLN A 60 2.06 12.65 -12.90
N LYS A 61 2.19 11.41 -13.38
CA LYS A 61 2.49 11.11 -14.80
C LYS A 61 1.26 10.80 -15.66
N GLY A 62 0.17 10.29 -15.08
CA GLY A 62 -0.98 9.80 -15.84
C GLY A 62 -2.16 10.77 -15.88
N VAL A 63 -2.66 11.09 -17.09
CA VAL A 63 -3.97 11.74 -17.29
C VAL A 63 -5.02 10.64 -17.52
N GLY A 64 -5.72 10.26 -16.45
CA GLY A 64 -6.76 9.22 -16.49
C GLY A 64 -6.43 7.97 -15.68
N SER A 65 -7.46 7.19 -15.32
CA SER A 65 -7.31 6.03 -14.42
C SER A 65 -6.52 4.89 -15.06
N ASN A 66 -6.83 4.56 -16.32
CA ASN A 66 -6.20 3.43 -17.01
C ASN A 66 -4.69 3.66 -17.21
N SER A 67 -4.28 4.88 -17.58
CA SER A 67 -2.85 5.23 -17.70
C SER A 67 -2.08 5.13 -16.38
N ARG A 68 -2.75 5.37 -15.24
CA ARG A 68 -2.13 5.28 -13.92
C ARG A 68 -1.92 3.82 -13.51
N ASP A 69 -2.92 2.99 -13.76
CA ASP A 69 -2.93 1.58 -13.40
C ASP A 69 -1.92 0.79 -14.25
N ASP A 70 -1.89 1.05 -15.56
CA ASP A 70 -0.89 0.47 -16.47
C ASP A 70 0.53 0.92 -16.10
N PHE A 71 0.74 2.19 -15.74
CA PHE A 71 2.02 2.67 -15.24
C PHE A 71 2.49 1.90 -13.99
N ILE A 72 1.60 1.68 -13.02
CA ILE A 72 1.93 0.92 -11.81
C ILE A 72 2.28 -0.52 -12.16
N ARG A 73 1.48 -1.20 -12.98
CA ARG A 73 1.75 -2.58 -13.41
C ARG A 73 3.05 -2.73 -14.18
N THR A 74 3.36 -1.82 -15.10
CA THR A 74 4.61 -1.84 -15.87
C THR A 74 5.83 -1.70 -14.95
N ILE A 75 5.79 -0.81 -13.95
CA ILE A 75 6.90 -0.65 -13.00
C ILE A 75 7.02 -1.84 -12.05
N LEU A 76 5.91 -2.44 -11.61
CA LEU A 76 5.95 -3.67 -10.81
C LEU A 76 6.54 -4.83 -11.61
N PHE A 77 6.15 -5.00 -12.87
CA PHE A 77 6.65 -6.05 -13.74
C PHE A 77 8.16 -5.89 -14.00
N SER A 78 8.63 -4.67 -14.32
CA SER A 78 10.05 -4.42 -14.57
C SER A 78 10.94 -4.69 -13.34
N ARG A 79 10.36 -4.62 -12.14
CA ARG A 79 11.04 -4.90 -10.87
C ARG A 79 10.84 -6.33 -10.35
N SER A 80 9.98 -7.12 -10.98
CA SER A 80 9.73 -8.51 -10.58
C SER A 80 11.00 -9.40 -10.52
N PRO A 81 12.06 -9.17 -11.32
CA PRO A 81 13.30 -9.92 -11.18
C PRO A 81 14.16 -9.50 -9.98
N MET A 82 13.87 -8.36 -9.34
CA MET A 82 14.65 -7.88 -8.20
C MET A 82 14.28 -8.64 -6.92
N PRO A 83 15.26 -8.96 -6.06
CA PRO A 83 14.96 -9.56 -4.77
C PRO A 83 14.10 -8.62 -3.93
N SER A 84 13.06 -9.19 -3.30
CA SER A 84 12.23 -8.46 -2.34
C SER A 84 12.88 -8.48 -0.95
N PHE A 85 12.75 -7.38 -0.23
CA PHE A 85 13.20 -7.29 1.15
C PHE A 85 12.05 -6.76 2.02
N SER A 86 11.97 -7.23 3.26
CA SER A 86 10.99 -6.77 4.24
C SER A 86 11.36 -5.38 4.77
N SER A 87 12.66 -5.12 4.94
CA SER A 87 13.23 -3.86 5.40
C SER A 87 14.37 -3.41 4.50
N LYS A 88 14.54 -2.09 4.40
CA LYS A 88 15.61 -1.45 3.64
C LYS A 88 17.01 -1.78 4.18
N SER A 89 17.13 -2.14 5.45
CA SER A 89 18.41 -2.52 6.07
C SER A 89 19.03 -3.79 5.47
N TYR A 90 18.22 -4.65 4.85
CA TYR A 90 18.71 -5.87 4.20
C TYR A 90 19.34 -5.61 2.83
N PHE A 91 19.17 -4.41 2.26
CA PHE A 91 19.78 -4.04 0.99
C PHE A 91 21.29 -3.82 1.18
N LYS A 92 22.10 -4.72 0.62
CA LYS A 92 23.56 -4.57 0.56
C LYS A 92 23.94 -3.95 -0.78
N VAL A 93 24.59 -2.80 -0.75
CA VAL A 93 25.18 -2.21 -1.95
C VAL A 93 26.31 -3.15 -2.42
N PRO A 94 26.28 -3.63 -3.68
CA PRO A 94 27.41 -4.37 -4.23
C PRO A 94 28.65 -3.51 -4.10
N LYS A 95 29.70 -4.03 -3.45
CA LYS A 95 30.99 -3.34 -3.47
C LYS A 95 31.49 -3.42 -4.90
N GLU A 96 31.79 -2.27 -5.50
CA GLU A 96 32.55 -2.23 -6.74
C GLU A 96 33.83 -3.00 -6.47
N THR A 97 33.93 -4.20 -7.05
CA THR A 97 35.19 -4.92 -7.08
C THR A 97 36.09 -4.12 -8.00
N GLU A 98 37.04 -3.39 -7.42
CA GLU A 98 38.17 -2.84 -8.15
C GLU A 98 38.77 -3.97 -8.99
N GLY A 99 38.56 -3.87 -10.31
CA GLY A 99 39.10 -4.81 -11.27
C GLY A 99 40.63 -4.80 -11.21
N LYS A 100 41.21 -5.98 -11.06
CA LYS A 100 42.60 -6.26 -11.45
C LYS A 100 42.65 -6.53 -12.94
#